data_AF-A0A9P0P3E1-F1
#
_entry.id   AF-A0A9P0P3E1-F1
#
_cell.length_a   1.000
_cell.length_b   1.000
_cell.length_c   1.000
_cell.angle_alpha   90.00
_cell.angle_beta   90.00
_cell.angle_gamma   90.00
#
_symmetry.space_group_name_H-M   'P 1'
#
loop_
_entity.id
_entity.type
_entity.pdbx_description
1 polymer ?
#
loop_
_entity_poly.entity_id
_entity_poly.type
_entity_poly.pdbx_seq_one_letter_code
_entity_poly.pdbx_strand_id
1 'polypeptide(L)'
;MSRGIAKLFLRKFERVPELHQSNPEIGEVLQMSEEGTNRKIFYLVTKKASYQKPNYEDAWNALCSLREVLLAEDLRKLAIPKLA
;
A
#
# COMPACT_ATOMS: atom_id res chain seq x y z
N MET A 1 3.34 11.00 -0.60
CA MET A 1 4.31 10.13 -1.32
C MET A 1 5.33 10.98 -2.10
N SER A 2 6.36 11.53 -1.45
CA SER A 2 7.23 12.56 -2.07
C SER A 2 8.69 12.14 -2.29
N ARG A 3 9.12 10.97 -1.79
CA ARG A 3 10.52 10.49 -1.85
C ARG A 3 10.59 9.00 -2.16
N GLY A 4 11.74 8.56 -2.69
CA GLY A 4 12.04 7.15 -2.96
C GLY A 4 11.06 6.49 -3.94
N ILE A 5 10.82 5.19 -3.75
CA ILE A 5 9.91 4.39 -4.58
C ILE A 5 8.48 4.94 -4.58
N ALA A 6 8.03 5.55 -3.48
CA ALA A 6 6.70 6.14 -3.38
C ALA A 6 6.47 7.28 -4.39
N LYS A 7 7.52 8.04 -4.75
CA LYS A 7 7.43 9.07 -5.80
C LYS A 7 7.27 8.45 -7.20
N LEU A 8 7.87 7.29 -7.44
CA LEU A 8 7.72 6.56 -8.71
C LEU A 8 6.32 5.96 -8.83
N PHE A 9 5.77 5.39 -7.74
CA PHE A 9 4.38 4.93 -7.71
C PHE A 9 3.41 6.07 -7.96
N LEU A 10 3.61 7.21 -7.31
CA LEU A 10 2.79 8.41 -7.53
C LEU A 10 2.75 8.82 -9.01
N ARG A 11 3.91 8.90 -9.67
CA ARG A 11 4.01 9.29 -11.08
C ARG A 11 3.45 8.25 -12.04
N LYS A 12 3.50 6.96 -11.67
CA LYS A 12 3.05 5.89 -12.55
C LYS A 12 1.54 5.70 -12.47
N PHE A 13 0.97 5.83 -11.28
CA PHE A 13 -0.42 5.46 -11.02
C PHE A 13 -1.34 6.65 -10.78
N GLU A 14 -0.82 7.84 -10.45
CA GLU A 14 -1.50 9.15 -10.38
C GLU A 14 -2.86 9.24 -9.63
N ARG A 15 -3.31 8.19 -8.95
CA ARG A 15 -4.63 8.07 -8.29
C ARG A 15 -4.64 8.43 -6.81
N VAL A 16 -3.98 9.53 -6.45
CA VAL A 16 -3.91 10.05 -5.07
C VAL A 16 -5.26 10.45 -4.46
N PRO A 17 -6.19 11.07 -5.21
CA PRO A 17 -7.46 11.51 -4.63
C PRO A 17 -8.29 10.37 -4.04
N GLU A 18 -8.31 9.23 -4.73
CA GLU A 18 -9.05 8.04 -4.28
C GLU A 18 -8.45 7.44 -3.00
N LEU A 19 -7.12 7.48 -2.87
CA LEU A 19 -6.41 7.03 -1.66
C LEU A 19 -6.67 7.95 -0.45
N HIS A 20 -6.99 9.22 -0.68
CA HIS A 20 -7.37 10.13 0.40
C HIS A 20 -8.82 9.93 0.83
N GLN A 21 -9.71 9.50 -0.08
CA GLN A 21 -11.11 9.23 0.24
C GLN A 21 -11.29 7.96 1.07
N SER A 22 -10.41 6.97 0.92
CA SER A 22 -10.47 5.71 1.67
C SER A 22 -10.07 5.83 3.14
N ASN A 23 -9.52 6.98 3.58
CA ASN A 23 -9.15 7.30 4.97
C ASN A 23 -8.60 6.10 5.78
N PRO A 24 -7.49 5.49 5.33
CA PRO A 24 -6.98 4.26 5.94
C PRO A 24 -6.46 4.45 7.36
N GLU A 25 -6.57 3.40 8.17
CA GLU A 25 -5.91 3.34 9.47
C GLU A 25 -4.47 2.82 9.37
N ILE A 26 -3.69 3.10 10.42
CA ILE A 26 -2.31 2.60 10.52
C ILE A 26 -2.37 1.09 10.76
N GLY A 27 -1.54 0.33 10.06
CA GLY A 27 -1.55 -1.13 10.11
C GLY A 27 -2.51 -1.77 9.11
N GLU A 28 -3.17 -0.98 8.27
CA GLU A 28 -4.03 -1.49 7.19
C GLU A 28 -3.34 -1.43 5.82
N VAL A 29 -3.97 -2.10 4.86
CA VAL A 29 -3.62 -2.04 3.45
C VAL A 29 -4.75 -1.43 2.63
N LEU A 30 -4.41 -0.48 1.76
CA LEU A 30 -5.32 -0.03 0.72
C LEU A 30 -5.10 -0.82 -0.56
N GLN A 31 -6.19 -1.21 -1.21
CA GLN A 31 -6.18 -1.88 -2.50
C GLN A 31 -6.73 -0.97 -3.59
N MET A 32 -6.10 -1.00 -4.76
CA MET A 32 -6.56 -0.29 -5.95
C MET A 32 -6.30 -1.11 -7.22
N SER A 33 -7.27 -1.19 -8.12
CA SER A 33 -7.08 -1.83 -9.42
C SER A 33 -6.29 -0.92 -10.37
N GLU A 34 -5.32 -1.44 -11.10
CA GLU A 34 -4.61 -0.70 -12.16
C GLU A 34 -5.52 -0.64 -13.41
N GLU A 35 -5.82 0.57 -13.88
CA GLU A 35 -6.76 0.80 -14.98
C GLU A 35 -6.31 0.08 -16.25
N GLY A 36 -7.25 -0.59 -16.93
CA GLY A 36 -6.97 -1.36 -18.14
C GLY A 36 -6.20 -2.68 -17.92
N THR A 37 -6.00 -3.12 -16.66
CA THR A 37 -5.33 -4.40 -16.37
C THR A 37 -6.02 -5.18 -15.23
N ASN A 38 -5.70 -6.46 -15.09
CA ASN A 38 -6.13 -7.27 -13.94
C ASN A 38 -5.17 -7.16 -12.74
N ARG A 39 -4.29 -6.16 -12.73
CA ARG A 39 -3.32 -5.98 -11.64
C ARG A 39 -3.93 -5.13 -10.53
N LYS A 40 -3.53 -5.45 -9.31
CA LYS A 40 -3.91 -4.72 -8.11
C LYS A 40 -2.66 -4.14 -7.47
N ILE A 41 -2.79 -2.91 -7.00
CA ILE A 41 -1.76 -2.13 -6.33
C ILE A 41 -2.16 -2.05 -4.87
N PHE A 42 -1.21 -2.40 -4.00
CA PHE A 42 -1.39 -2.40 -2.56
C PHE A 42 -0.54 -1.30 -1.93
N TYR A 43 -1.16 -0.49 -1.07
CA TYR A 43 -0.47 0.56 -0.31
C TYR A 43 -0.51 0.20 1.17
N LEU A 44 0.65 -0.14 1.73
CA LEU A 44 0.81 -0.42 3.16
C LEU A 44 0.84 0.88 3.95
N VAL A 45 -0.07 1.04 4.92
CA VAL A 45 -0.16 2.24 5.74
C VAL A 45 0.57 2.01 7.06
N THR A 46 1.85 2.37 7.08
CA THR A 46 2.76 2.06 8.19
C THR A 46 3.01 3.23 9.14
N LYS A 47 2.42 4.39 8.86
CA LYS A 47 2.55 5.61 9.68
C LYS A 47 1.51 6.66 9.31
N LYS A 48 1.19 7.53 10.26
CA LYS A 48 0.25 8.64 10.05
C LYS A 48 0.80 9.74 9.15
N ALA A 49 2.05 10.12 9.37
CA ALA A 49 2.67 11.24 8.66
C ALA A 49 4.02 10.89 8.03
N SER A 50 4.33 11.54 6.91
CA SER A 50 5.52 11.26 6.10
C SER A 50 6.85 11.46 6.86
N TYR A 51 6.88 12.36 7.84
CA TYR A 51 8.06 12.69 8.65
C TYR A 51 8.28 11.72 9.82
N GLN A 52 7.30 10.90 10.18
CA GLN A 52 7.45 9.92 11.26
C GLN A 52 8.27 8.71 10.79
N LYS A 53 8.97 8.08 11.74
CA LYS A 53 9.56 6.75 11.51
C LYS A 53 8.46 5.70 11.60
N PRO A 54 8.42 4.71 10.69
CA PRO A 54 7.50 3.60 10.82
C PRO A 54 7.84 2.77 12.07
N ASN A 55 6.82 2.29 12.78
CA ASN A 55 6.99 1.29 13.82
C ASN A 55 7.04 -0.10 13.17
N TYR A 56 7.84 -1.02 13.72
CA TYR A 56 7.86 -2.41 13.27
C TYR A 56 6.51 -3.09 13.47
N GLU A 57 5.80 -2.77 14.54
CA GLU A 57 4.48 -3.31 14.82
C GLU A 57 3.46 -2.89 13.76
N ASP A 58 3.40 -1.59 13.43
CA ASP A 58 2.51 -1.07 12.38
C ASP A 58 2.81 -1.68 11.01
N ALA A 59 4.10 -1.84 10.68
CA ALA A 59 4.51 -2.50 9.44
C ALA A 59 4.14 -3.98 9.41
N TRP A 60 4.27 -4.68 10.54
CA TRP A 60 3.86 -6.07 10.68
C TRP A 60 2.34 -6.22 10.53
N ASN A 61 1.56 -5.37 11.19
CA ASN A 61 0.11 -5.37 11.09
C ASN A 61 -0.36 -5.12 9.66
N ALA A 62 0.26 -4.16 8.95
CA ALA A 62 -0.03 -3.90 7.54
C ALA A 62 0.28 -5.10 6.64
N LEU A 63 1.33 -5.87 6.94
CA LEU A 63 1.66 -7.11 6.22
C LEU A 63 0.68 -8.24 6.52
N CYS A 64 0.21 -8.35 7.77
CA CYS A 64 -0.86 -9.30 8.14
C CYS A 64 -2.16 -8.97 7.40
N SER A 65 -2.57 -7.69 7.40
CA SER A 65 -3.73 -7.20 6.65
C SER A 65 -3.60 -7.49 5.15
N LEU A 66 -2.41 -7.24 4.56
CA LEU A 66 -2.14 -7.59 3.17
C LEU A 66 -2.32 -9.10 2.91
N ARG A 67 -1.79 -9.97 3.77
CA ARG A 67 -1.94 -11.41 3.61
C ARG A 67 -3.40 -11.83 3.59
N GLU A 68 -4.24 -11.27 4.47
CA GLU A 68 -5.68 -11.59 4.51
C GLU A 68 -6.37 -11.20 3.21
N VAL A 69 -6.08 -10.01 2.68
CA VAL A 69 -6.63 -9.55 1.39
C VAL A 69 -6.19 -10.46 0.24
N LEU A 70 -4.90 -10.84 0.19
CA LEU A 70 -4.40 -11.73 -0.86
C LEU A 70 -5.06 -13.11 -0.83
N LEU A 71 -5.31 -13.65 0.37
CA LEU A 71 -5.99 -14.93 0.55
C LEU A 71 -7.46 -14.85 0.17
N ALA A 72 -8.16 -13.77 0.56
CA ALA A 72 -9.57 -13.57 0.23
C ALA A 72 -9.82 -13.48 -1.29
N GLU A 73 -8.84 -12.96 -2.04
CA GLU A 73 -8.94 -12.78 -3.48
C GLU A 73 -8.20 -13.85 -4.33
N ASP A 74 -7.68 -14.92 -3.70
CA ASP A 74 -6.84 -15.97 -4.31
C ASP A 74 -5.69 -15.40 -5.19
N LEU A 75 -5.04 -14.33 -4.71
CA LEU A 75 -3.92 -13.70 -5.40
C LEU A 75 -2.62 -14.45 -5.13
N ARG A 76 -2.14 -15.17 -6.15
CA ARG A 76 -0.96 -16.04 -6.03
C ARG A 76 0.37 -15.39 -6.40
N LYS A 77 0.35 -14.17 -6.94
CA LYS A 77 1.56 -13.45 -7.38
C LYS A 77 1.57 -12.05 -6.78
N LEU A 78 2.56 -11.80 -5.93
CA LEU A 78 2.84 -10.49 -5.34
C LEU A 78 4.27 -10.10 -5.68
N ALA A 79 4.46 -8.84 -6.08
CA ALA A 79 5.78 -8.21 -6.18
C ALA A 79 5.86 -7.08 -5.17
N ILE A 80 6.88 -7.10 -4.31
CA ILE A 80 7.11 -6.07 -3.29
C ILE A 80 8.56 -5.58 -3.39
N PRO A 81 8.82 -4.27 -3.39
CA PRO A 81 10.17 -3.75 -3.27
C PRO A 81 10.72 -4.04 -1.85
N LYS A 82 12.03 -3.89 -1.67
CA LYS A 82 12.63 -3.95 -0.33
C LYS A 82 11.99 -2.88 0.57
N LEU A 83 11.39 -3.33 1.67
CA LEU A 83 10.90 -2.47 2.75
C LEU A 83 12.11 -1.94 3.54
N ALA A 84 12.14 -0.64 3.80
CA ALA A 84 13.27 0.07 4.40
C ALA A 84 13.01 0.44 5.86
#